data_AF-A0A964Z7J2-F1
#
_entry.id   AF-A0A964Z7J2-F1
#
_cell.length_a   1.000
_cell.length_b   1.000
_cell.length_c   1.000
_cell.angle_alpha   90.00
_cell.angle_beta   90.00
_cell.angle_gamma   90.00
#
_symmetry.space_group_name_H-M   'P 1'
#
loop_
_entity.id
_entity.type
_entity.pdbx_description
1 polymer ?
#
loop_
_entity_poly.entity_id
_entity_poly.type
_entity_poly.pdbx_seq_one_letter_code
_entity_poly.pdbx_strand_id
1 'polypeptide(L)'
;MKWRVAVATVATVIVCSGVVTAVEAEQSDFSVENPSATLNALDVLKSIRVERENPRGYSRSLFKHWLDVDGDGCDAREQVLKRDALGFAQVDPFRCTVVEADWLSPYDGRRTSDRSEVDIDHVVALKEAWDSGAFAWSEPQRTAFANDTSDSRTLLAVSSSSNRSKSDKDPTNWLPPLRGYWCTYLANWVSVKARWNLSMDESEWGRVNNLLSGQCAGTTLRGWTAPPVAVTTPATTTSLVTPTTVATTAAPTVTTIASVATTIARSATVTTLGTAGAVTATTAASSALVTVRPGSFCAPEGALGTYNSVIYVCSKTDVNGVPYSGNRARWRRQA
;
A
#
# COMPACT_ATOMS: atom_id res chain seq x y z
N MET A 1 -38.10 -70.76 -57.88
CA MET A 1 -36.81 -71.15 -57.23
C MET A 1 -36.18 -69.89 -56.66
N LYS A 2 -36.10 -69.79 -55.33
CA LYS A 2 -35.54 -68.61 -54.63
C LYS A 2 -34.03 -68.78 -54.53
N TRP A 3 -33.25 -67.93 -55.21
CA TRP A 3 -31.80 -67.85 -55.01
C TRP A 3 -31.49 -66.70 -54.06
N ARG A 4 -30.77 -67.00 -52.98
CA ARG A 4 -30.28 -66.01 -52.01
C ARG A 4 -28.88 -65.59 -52.45
N VAL A 5 -28.70 -64.32 -52.80
CA VAL A 5 -27.38 -63.70 -52.98
C VAL A 5 -26.94 -63.17 -51.62
N ALA A 6 -25.89 -63.76 -51.05
CA ALA A 6 -25.24 -63.23 -49.85
C ALA A 6 -24.11 -62.28 -50.30
N VAL A 7 -24.28 -60.99 -50.04
CA VAL A 7 -23.23 -59.98 -50.24
C VAL A 7 -22.46 -59.86 -48.93
N ALA A 8 -21.22 -60.35 -48.91
CA ALA A 8 -20.28 -60.10 -47.83
C ALA A 8 -19.72 -58.68 -48.00
N THR A 9 -20.15 -57.75 -47.15
CA THR A 9 -19.56 -56.42 -47.06
C THR A 9 -18.39 -56.47 -46.08
N VAL A 10 -17.18 -56.34 -46.61
CA VAL A 10 -15.97 -56.13 -45.80
C VAL A 10 -15.96 -54.66 -45.38
N ALA A 11 -16.23 -54.40 -44.10
CA ALA A 11 -16.09 -53.07 -43.52
C ALA A 11 -14.62 -52.81 -43.17
N THR A 12 -13.95 -52.01 -43.98
CA THR A 12 -12.58 -51.54 -43.72
C THR A 12 -12.63 -50.49 -42.62
N VAL A 13 -12.17 -50.82 -41.41
CA VAL A 13 -12.01 -49.86 -40.32
C VAL A 13 -10.73 -49.07 -40.57
N ILE A 14 -10.87 -47.83 -41.05
CA ILE A 14 -9.77 -46.87 -41.11
C ILE A 14 -9.59 -46.31 -39.69
N VAL A 15 -8.57 -46.80 -38.99
CA VAL A 15 -8.12 -46.19 -37.74
C VAL A 15 -7.28 -44.97 -38.12
N CYS A 16 -7.90 -43.79 -38.12
CA CYS A 16 -7.15 -42.53 -38.14
C CYS A 16 -6.47 -42.37 -36.77
N SER A 17 -5.22 -42.78 -36.66
CA SER A 17 -4.33 -42.37 -35.57
C SER A 17 -4.02 -40.88 -35.72
N GLY A 18 -4.98 -40.04 -35.34
CA GLY A 18 -4.75 -38.61 -35.16
C GLY A 18 -3.85 -38.42 -33.95
N VAL A 19 -2.59 -38.10 -34.19
CA VAL A 19 -1.72 -37.57 -33.14
C VAL A 19 -2.30 -36.21 -32.75
N VAL A 20 -3.03 -36.17 -31.64
CA VAL A 20 -3.43 -34.92 -31.02
C VAL A 20 -2.17 -34.37 -30.35
N THR A 21 -1.41 -33.55 -31.07
CA THR A 21 -0.43 -32.69 -30.43
C THR A 21 -1.23 -31.72 -29.57
N ALA A 22 -1.20 -31.92 -28.26
CA ALA A 22 -1.60 -30.89 -27.32
C ALA A 22 -0.71 -29.69 -27.59
N VAL A 23 -1.26 -28.68 -28.24
CA VAL A 23 -0.63 -27.37 -28.33
C VAL A 23 -0.79 -26.81 -26.92
N GLU A 24 0.24 -26.93 -26.10
CA GLU A 24 0.35 -26.10 -24.91
C GLU A 24 0.30 -24.67 -25.43
N ALA A 25 -0.80 -23.98 -25.16
CA ALA A 25 -0.87 -22.55 -25.35
C ALA A 25 0.15 -21.98 -24.37
N GLU A 26 1.36 -21.69 -24.86
CA GLU A 26 2.25 -20.78 -24.17
C GLU A 26 1.47 -19.49 -24.01
N GLN A 27 0.96 -19.25 -22.79
CA GLN A 27 0.56 -17.92 -22.40
C GLN A 27 1.82 -17.10 -22.55
N SER A 28 1.89 -16.32 -23.64
CA SER A 28 2.93 -15.34 -23.84
C SER A 28 2.91 -14.47 -22.60
N ASP A 29 3.90 -14.69 -21.73
CA ASP A 29 4.17 -13.86 -20.57
C ASP A 29 4.46 -12.48 -21.15
N PHE A 30 3.41 -11.67 -21.21
CA PHE A 30 3.43 -10.34 -21.79
C PHE A 30 4.56 -9.62 -21.08
N SER A 31 5.64 -9.32 -21.80
CA SER A 31 6.92 -8.86 -21.22
C SER A 31 6.80 -7.42 -20.72
N VAL A 32 5.91 -7.18 -19.76
CA VAL A 32 5.61 -5.89 -19.15
C VAL A 32 6.60 -5.51 -18.07
N GLU A 33 7.40 -6.47 -17.63
CA GLU A 33 8.44 -6.27 -16.63
C GLU A 33 9.69 -5.55 -17.17
N ASN A 34 9.49 -4.62 -18.11
CA ASN A 34 10.49 -3.70 -18.58
C ASN A 34 10.04 -2.26 -18.30
N PRO A 35 10.58 -1.59 -17.25
CA PRO A 35 10.22 -0.22 -16.88
C PRO A 35 10.41 0.82 -17.99
N SER A 36 11.24 0.52 -18.99
CA SER A 36 11.51 1.40 -20.13
C SER A 36 10.52 1.20 -21.30
N ALA A 37 9.73 0.12 -21.28
CA ALA A 37 8.74 -0.14 -22.31
C ALA A 37 7.65 0.91 -22.30
N THR A 38 7.13 1.24 -23.48
CA THR A 38 5.90 2.03 -23.65
C THR A 38 4.86 1.11 -24.24
N LEU A 39 3.75 0.93 -23.53
CA LEU A 39 2.68 0.01 -23.89
C LEU A 39 1.38 0.77 -24.08
N ASN A 40 0.48 0.24 -24.90
CA ASN A 40 -0.86 0.77 -25.04
C ASN A 40 -1.72 0.33 -23.85
N ALA A 41 -2.40 1.28 -23.19
CA ALA A 41 -3.21 0.97 -22.01
C ALA A 41 -4.38 0.03 -22.30
N LEU A 42 -4.97 0.12 -23.49
CA LEU A 42 -6.08 -0.73 -23.90
C LEU A 42 -5.61 -2.19 -24.13
N ASP A 43 -4.38 -2.39 -24.60
CA ASP A 43 -3.85 -3.74 -24.80
C ASP A 43 -3.50 -4.41 -23.46
N VAL A 44 -2.97 -3.65 -22.50
CA VAL A 44 -2.76 -4.14 -21.13
C VAL A 44 -4.10 -4.42 -20.43
N LEU A 45 -5.12 -3.59 -20.63
CA LEU A 45 -6.45 -3.85 -20.07
C LEU A 45 -7.02 -5.20 -20.53
N LYS A 46 -6.78 -5.59 -21.79
CA LYS A 46 -7.25 -6.88 -22.33
C LYS A 46 -6.56 -8.10 -21.70
N SER A 47 -5.39 -7.93 -21.08
CA SER A 47 -4.72 -9.02 -20.36
C SER A 47 -5.20 -9.18 -18.92
N ILE A 48 -5.96 -8.22 -18.38
CA ILE A 48 -6.50 -8.29 -17.02
C ILE A 48 -7.67 -9.26 -16.99
N ARG A 49 -7.66 -10.18 -16.03
CA ARG A 49 -8.75 -11.14 -15.78
C ARG A 49 -10.03 -10.40 -15.40
N VAL A 50 -11.13 -10.79 -16.02
CA VAL A 50 -12.48 -10.33 -15.65
C VAL A 50 -13.13 -11.37 -14.74
N GLU A 51 -13.37 -11.01 -13.49
CA GLU A 51 -13.90 -11.91 -12.46
C GLU A 51 -14.85 -11.18 -11.50
N ARG A 52 -15.73 -11.92 -10.85
CA ARG A 52 -16.60 -11.33 -9.81
C ARG A 52 -15.78 -10.96 -8.58
N GLU A 53 -16.09 -9.80 -8.02
CA GLU A 53 -15.55 -9.36 -6.74
C GLU A 53 -15.83 -10.35 -5.59
N ASN A 54 -14.90 -10.43 -4.65
CA ASN A 54 -15.06 -11.18 -3.40
C ASN A 54 -14.95 -10.27 -2.14
N PRO A 55 -16.06 -9.67 -1.69
CA PRO A 55 -16.03 -8.71 -0.58
C PRO A 55 -15.93 -9.35 0.81
N ARG A 56 -16.03 -10.67 0.92
CA ARG A 56 -16.16 -11.34 2.22
C ARG A 56 -14.83 -11.35 2.96
N GLY A 57 -14.88 -11.12 4.27
CA GLY A 57 -13.73 -11.25 5.16
C GLY A 57 -12.73 -10.10 5.10
N TYR A 58 -13.01 -9.04 4.33
CA TYR A 58 -12.16 -7.87 4.32
C TYR A 58 -12.04 -7.24 5.71
N SER A 59 -10.81 -6.98 6.12
CA SER A 59 -10.50 -6.05 7.19
C SER A 59 -9.29 -5.23 6.80
N ARG A 60 -9.37 -3.90 6.95
CA ARG A 60 -8.27 -3.00 6.64
C ARG A 60 -7.00 -3.32 7.43
N SER A 61 -7.13 -3.87 8.64
CA SER A 61 -5.99 -4.26 9.47
C SER A 61 -5.16 -5.41 8.90
N LEU A 62 -5.68 -6.15 7.91
CA LEU A 62 -4.95 -7.23 7.21
C LEU A 62 -3.89 -6.69 6.25
N PHE A 63 -3.97 -5.41 5.90
CA PHE A 63 -2.99 -4.68 5.09
C PHE A 63 -2.18 -3.79 6.04
N LYS A 64 -1.07 -4.28 6.57
CA LYS A 64 -0.23 -3.50 7.49
C LYS A 64 0.41 -2.34 6.72
N HIS A 65 0.14 -1.11 7.16
CA HIS A 65 0.69 0.16 6.67
C HIS A 65 0.72 1.15 7.85
N TRP A 66 1.56 2.17 7.92
CA TRP A 66 2.63 2.64 7.04
C TRP A 66 3.97 2.16 7.59
N LEU A 67 4.69 1.35 6.82
CA LEU A 67 5.93 0.72 7.25
C LEU A 67 7.11 1.23 6.42
N ASP A 68 8.27 1.24 7.04
CA ASP A 68 9.58 1.38 6.38
C ASP A 68 10.01 -0.02 5.92
N VAL A 69 9.66 -0.38 4.67
CA VAL A 69 9.88 -1.73 4.12
C VAL A 69 11.24 -1.90 3.44
N ASP A 70 11.88 -0.81 3.03
CA ASP A 70 13.20 -0.76 2.42
C ASP A 70 14.31 -0.40 3.41
N GLY A 71 13.96 0.03 4.63
CA GLY A 71 14.88 0.27 5.73
C GLY A 71 15.65 1.59 5.61
N ASP A 72 15.12 2.55 4.86
CA ASP A 72 15.76 3.84 4.62
C ASP A 72 15.48 4.88 5.72
N GLY A 73 14.66 4.52 6.71
CA GLY A 73 14.25 5.36 7.83
C GLY A 73 12.97 6.16 7.58
N CYS A 74 12.40 6.06 6.37
CA CYS A 74 11.16 6.71 5.97
C CYS A 74 10.06 5.65 5.80
N ASP A 75 8.94 5.77 6.52
CA ASP A 75 7.79 4.91 6.21
C ASP A 75 7.19 5.27 4.84
N ALA A 76 6.44 4.33 4.25
CA ALA A 76 5.84 4.51 2.93
C ALA A 76 4.97 5.79 2.80
N ARG A 77 4.35 6.28 3.90
CA ARG A 77 3.60 7.54 3.87
C ARG A 77 4.54 8.71 3.70
N GLU A 78 5.59 8.79 4.50
CA GLU A 78 6.57 9.87 4.42
C GLU A 78 7.33 9.86 3.10
N GLN A 79 7.65 8.68 2.56
CA GLN A 79 8.26 8.55 1.24
C GLN A 79 7.39 9.19 0.16
N VAL A 80 6.08 8.91 0.14
CA VAL A 80 5.16 9.49 -0.86
C VAL A 80 4.98 10.99 -0.64
N LEU A 81 4.81 11.45 0.61
CA LEU A 81 4.69 12.88 0.92
C LEU A 81 5.91 13.67 0.45
N LYS A 82 7.11 13.12 0.62
CA LYS A 82 8.36 13.73 0.15
C LYS A 82 8.48 13.68 -1.37
N ARG A 83 8.12 12.55 -2.00
CA ARG A 83 8.18 12.35 -3.46
C ARG A 83 7.24 13.29 -4.22
N ASP A 84 6.03 13.47 -3.72
CA ASP A 84 4.97 14.24 -4.38
C ASP A 84 4.92 15.71 -3.96
N ALA A 85 5.87 16.16 -3.13
CA ALA A 85 6.02 17.56 -2.80
C ALA A 85 6.36 18.40 -4.05
N LEU A 86 5.78 19.59 -4.14
CA LEU A 86 6.17 20.61 -5.09
C LEU A 86 7.49 21.22 -4.64
N GLY A 87 8.59 20.79 -5.25
CA GLY A 87 9.92 21.26 -4.89
C GLY A 87 10.49 20.49 -3.69
N PHE A 88 11.26 21.18 -2.84
CA PHE A 88 11.94 20.53 -1.72
C PHE A 88 11.06 20.52 -0.47
N ALA A 89 10.76 19.32 0.03
CA ALA A 89 10.14 19.13 1.34
C ALA A 89 11.16 19.35 2.46
N GLN A 90 10.75 20.02 3.54
CA GLN A 90 11.49 20.03 4.80
C GLN A 90 11.17 18.75 5.58
N VAL A 91 12.20 17.98 5.87
CA VAL A 91 12.08 16.63 6.41
C VAL A 91 12.87 16.51 7.73
N ASP A 92 12.28 15.87 8.73
CA ASP A 92 13.00 15.49 9.94
C ASP A 92 14.13 14.49 9.63
N PRO A 93 15.37 14.73 10.09
CA PRO A 93 16.52 13.92 9.71
C PRO A 93 16.56 12.52 10.34
N PHE A 94 15.66 12.17 11.27
CA PHE A 94 15.69 10.88 11.97
C PHE A 94 14.61 9.91 11.49
N ARG A 95 13.38 10.39 11.23
CA ARG A 95 12.22 9.56 10.86
C ARG A 95 11.61 9.93 9.51
N CYS A 96 12.32 10.75 8.73
CA CYS A 96 11.86 11.31 7.47
C CYS A 96 10.50 12.01 7.51
N THR A 97 10.03 12.43 8.69
CA THR A 97 8.71 13.05 8.80
C THR A 97 8.73 14.38 8.05
N VAL A 98 7.89 14.52 7.02
CA VAL A 98 7.76 15.77 6.28
C VAL A 98 7.10 16.81 7.19
N VAL A 99 7.87 17.83 7.57
CA VAL A 99 7.43 18.90 8.48
C VAL A 99 6.67 19.98 7.70
N GLU A 100 7.17 20.34 6.52
CA GLU A 100 6.63 21.40 5.68
C GLU A 100 6.92 21.07 4.22
N ALA A 101 5.91 21.18 3.36
CA ALA A 101 6.01 21.06 1.91
C ALA A 101 4.74 21.66 1.29
N ASP A 102 4.77 21.89 -0.02
CA ASP A 102 3.58 22.20 -0.80
C ASP A 102 3.18 20.96 -1.60
N TRP A 103 1.87 20.69 -1.72
CA TRP A 103 1.35 19.60 -2.55
C TRP A 103 0.32 20.13 -3.55
N LEU A 104 0.22 19.45 -4.69
CA LEU A 104 -0.87 19.61 -5.66
C LEU A 104 -1.55 18.27 -5.82
N SER A 105 -2.82 18.17 -5.40
CA SER A 105 -3.57 16.96 -5.61
C SER A 105 -3.87 16.76 -7.10
N PRO A 106 -3.47 15.63 -7.70
CA PRO A 106 -3.80 15.35 -9.09
C PRO A 106 -5.29 15.12 -9.32
N TYR A 107 -6.06 14.78 -8.26
CA TYR A 107 -7.44 14.37 -8.41
C TYR A 107 -8.41 15.53 -8.58
N ASP A 108 -8.14 16.67 -7.95
CA ASP A 108 -9.02 17.84 -7.96
C ASP A 108 -8.27 19.15 -8.27
N GLY A 109 -6.94 19.11 -8.41
CA GLY A 109 -6.10 20.29 -8.66
C GLY A 109 -5.92 21.18 -7.42
N ARG A 110 -6.32 20.75 -6.22
CA ARG A 110 -6.16 21.53 -4.99
C ARG A 110 -4.68 21.62 -4.61
N ARG A 111 -4.22 22.84 -4.38
CA ARG A 111 -2.90 23.11 -3.75
C ARG A 111 -3.05 23.35 -2.26
N THR A 112 -2.13 22.82 -1.48
CA THR A 112 -2.09 23.05 -0.02
C THR A 112 -0.68 22.85 0.51
N SER A 113 -0.33 23.61 1.55
CA SER A 113 0.83 23.36 2.41
C SER A 113 0.44 22.76 3.77
N ASP A 114 -0.87 22.64 4.02
CA ASP A 114 -1.37 22.00 5.23
C ASP A 114 -1.32 20.48 5.05
N ARG A 115 -0.34 19.87 5.71
CA ARG A 115 -0.16 18.42 5.75
C ARG A 115 -1.42 17.65 6.18
N SER A 116 -2.28 18.24 7.01
CA SER A 116 -3.53 17.60 7.46
C SER A 116 -4.60 17.53 6.37
N GLU A 117 -4.47 18.35 5.32
CA GLU A 117 -5.34 18.31 4.15
C GLU A 117 -4.87 17.30 3.10
N VAL A 118 -3.75 16.60 3.31
CA VAL A 118 -3.17 15.64 2.37
C VAL A 118 -3.25 14.21 2.91
N ASP A 119 -3.83 13.33 2.11
CA ASP A 119 -3.83 11.89 2.34
C ASP A 119 -2.97 11.19 1.28
N ILE A 120 -2.45 10.02 1.64
CA ILE A 120 -1.84 9.10 0.68
C ILE A 120 -2.93 8.12 0.25
N ASP A 121 -3.33 8.19 -1.01
CA ASP A 121 -4.27 7.26 -1.62
C ASP A 121 -3.55 6.07 -2.22
N HIS A 122 -4.10 4.88 -2.01
CA HIS A 122 -3.80 3.71 -2.82
C HIS A 122 -4.64 3.83 -4.09
N VAL A 123 -4.01 4.07 -5.24
CA VAL A 123 -4.73 4.31 -6.51
C VAL A 123 -5.77 3.20 -6.73
N VAL A 124 -5.37 1.94 -6.59
CA VAL A 124 -6.29 0.83 -6.34
C VAL A 124 -6.44 0.67 -4.83
N ALA A 125 -7.63 0.97 -4.29
CA ALA A 125 -7.85 0.98 -2.84
C ALA A 125 -7.60 -0.38 -2.19
N LEU A 126 -7.23 -0.42 -0.91
CA LEU A 126 -6.95 -1.69 -0.20
C LEU A 126 -8.14 -2.67 -0.21
N LYS A 127 -9.37 -2.14 -0.11
CA LYS A 127 -10.59 -2.95 -0.21
C LYS A 127 -10.85 -3.41 -1.64
N GLU A 128 -10.70 -2.53 -2.62
CA GLU A 128 -10.78 -2.88 -4.03
C GLU A 128 -9.80 -4.01 -4.39
N ALA A 129 -8.54 -3.91 -3.94
CA ALA A 129 -7.55 -4.95 -4.14
C ALA A 129 -7.99 -6.28 -3.51
N TRP A 130 -8.58 -6.25 -2.30
CA TRP A 130 -9.15 -7.45 -1.66
C TRP A 130 -10.22 -8.09 -2.53
N ASP A 131 -11.19 -7.30 -2.98
CA ASP A 131 -12.31 -7.73 -3.79
C ASP A 131 -11.83 -8.32 -5.13
N SER A 132 -10.72 -7.79 -5.65
CA SER A 132 -10.07 -8.17 -6.91
C SER A 132 -9.04 -9.31 -6.82
N GLY A 133 -9.00 -10.04 -5.69
CA GLY A 133 -8.15 -11.24 -5.55
C GLY A 133 -7.15 -11.20 -4.40
N ALA A 134 -6.88 -10.04 -3.79
CA ALA A 134 -5.98 -9.96 -2.64
C ALA A 134 -6.51 -10.64 -1.37
N PHE A 135 -7.79 -11.05 -1.35
CA PHE A 135 -8.32 -11.96 -0.33
C PHE A 135 -7.53 -13.27 -0.22
N ALA A 136 -6.94 -13.73 -1.32
CA ALA A 136 -6.15 -14.97 -1.38
C ALA A 136 -4.67 -14.75 -1.04
N TRP A 137 -4.23 -13.50 -0.89
CA TRP A 137 -2.83 -13.19 -0.62
C TRP A 137 -2.42 -13.62 0.79
N SER A 138 -1.14 -13.93 0.93
CA SER A 138 -0.46 -14.01 2.22
C SER A 138 -0.35 -12.63 2.87
N GLU A 139 -0.08 -12.59 4.18
CA GLU A 139 0.16 -11.34 4.89
C GLU A 139 1.35 -10.53 4.32
N PRO A 140 2.51 -11.14 3.97
CA PRO A 140 3.60 -10.42 3.33
C PRO A 140 3.20 -9.75 2.00
N GLN A 141 2.41 -10.41 1.15
CA GLN A 141 1.94 -9.83 -0.12
C GLN A 141 1.03 -8.62 0.11
N ARG A 142 0.05 -8.71 1.04
CA ARG A 142 -0.80 -7.57 1.41
C ARG A 142 0.00 -6.41 2.00
N THR A 143 0.99 -6.73 2.84
CA THR A 143 1.89 -5.73 3.43
C THR A 143 2.74 -5.05 2.36
N ALA A 144 3.26 -5.82 1.40
CA ALA A 144 4.03 -5.28 0.28
C ALA A 144 3.17 -4.34 -0.57
N PHE A 145 1.94 -4.73 -0.95
CA PHE A 145 1.03 -3.86 -1.70
C PHE A 145 0.70 -2.57 -0.94
N ALA A 146 0.44 -2.68 0.36
CA ALA A 146 0.04 -1.54 1.17
C ALA A 146 1.14 -0.48 1.35
N ASN A 147 2.41 -0.86 1.15
CA ASN A 147 3.59 0.00 1.32
C ASN A 147 4.42 0.15 0.03
N ASP A 148 3.85 -0.18 -1.13
CA ASP A 148 4.59 -0.20 -2.39
C ASP A 148 4.90 1.21 -2.90
N THR A 149 6.12 1.67 -2.64
CA THR A 149 6.69 2.92 -3.16
C THR A 149 7.62 2.69 -4.35
N SER A 150 7.87 1.42 -4.72
CA SER A 150 8.74 1.04 -5.84
C SER A 150 8.16 1.40 -7.21
N ASP A 151 6.83 1.56 -7.28
CA ASP A 151 6.12 2.10 -8.43
C ASP A 151 5.30 3.33 -8.00
N SER A 152 5.56 4.48 -8.63
CA SER A 152 4.91 5.74 -8.24
C SER A 152 3.41 5.77 -8.51
N ARG A 153 2.88 4.80 -9.26
CA ARG A 153 1.44 4.69 -9.57
C ARG A 153 0.64 4.04 -8.45
N THR A 154 1.26 3.30 -7.53
CA THR A 154 0.53 2.58 -6.48
C THR A 154 -0.01 3.52 -5.40
N LEU A 155 0.82 4.48 -4.96
CA LEU A 155 0.51 5.43 -3.89
C LEU A 155 0.66 6.87 -4.38
N LEU A 156 -0.31 7.75 -4.10
CA LEU A 156 -0.27 9.17 -4.50
C LEU A 156 -0.65 10.08 -3.33
N ALA A 157 0.04 11.22 -3.19
CA ALA A 157 -0.41 12.31 -2.33
C ALA A 157 -1.58 13.06 -3.00
N VAL A 158 -2.74 13.07 -2.34
CA VAL A 158 -3.97 13.68 -2.85
C VAL A 158 -4.65 14.50 -1.76
N SER A 159 -5.61 15.34 -2.14
CA SER A 159 -6.41 16.06 -1.15
C SER A 159 -7.22 15.04 -0.34
N SER A 160 -7.26 15.22 0.97
CA SER A 160 -8.06 14.38 1.87
C SER A 160 -9.54 14.34 1.45
N SER A 161 -10.07 15.44 0.92
CA SER A 161 -11.45 15.51 0.42
C SER A 161 -11.70 14.59 -0.79
N SER A 162 -10.79 14.59 -1.77
CA SER A 162 -10.92 13.74 -2.97
C SER A 162 -10.70 12.27 -2.62
N ASN A 163 -9.74 11.96 -1.74
CA ASN A 163 -9.50 10.60 -1.26
C ASN A 163 -10.72 10.02 -0.52
N ARG A 164 -11.32 10.81 0.38
CA ARG A 164 -12.52 10.38 1.11
C ARG A 164 -13.74 10.26 0.20
N SER A 165 -13.84 11.08 -0.84
CA SER A 165 -14.87 10.94 -1.88
C SER A 165 -14.70 9.65 -2.68
N LYS A 166 -13.46 9.28 -3.02
CA LYS A 166 -13.11 8.00 -3.67
C LYS A 166 -13.48 6.83 -2.77
N SER A 167 -13.00 6.83 -1.52
CA SER A 167 -13.12 5.69 -0.61
C SER A 167 -12.48 4.44 -1.25
N ASP A 168 -13.26 3.38 -1.39
CA ASP A 168 -12.95 2.08 -1.94
C ASP A 168 -13.57 1.87 -3.33
N LYS A 169 -14.08 2.93 -3.97
CA LYS A 169 -14.77 2.84 -5.26
C LYS A 169 -13.78 2.62 -6.41
N ASP A 170 -14.21 1.79 -7.33
CA ASP A 170 -13.60 1.54 -8.63
C ASP A 170 -13.94 2.65 -9.67
N PRO A 171 -13.31 2.63 -10.87
CA PRO A 171 -13.60 3.55 -11.97
C PRO A 171 -15.06 3.57 -12.46
N THR A 172 -15.86 2.52 -12.20
CA THR A 172 -17.31 2.54 -12.46
C THR A 172 -17.98 3.63 -11.64
N ASN A 173 -17.68 3.66 -10.34
CA ASN A 173 -18.43 4.45 -9.37
C ASN A 173 -17.72 5.76 -8.99
N TRP A 174 -16.45 5.91 -9.34
CA TRP A 174 -15.70 7.12 -9.05
C TRP A 174 -14.58 7.38 -10.07
N LEU A 175 -14.47 8.62 -10.50
CA LEU A 175 -13.31 9.14 -11.22
C LEU A 175 -12.87 10.44 -10.57
N PRO A 176 -11.58 10.82 -10.70
CA PRO A 176 -11.10 12.10 -10.23
C PRO A 176 -11.98 13.27 -10.71
N PRO A 177 -12.37 14.21 -9.84
CA PRO A 177 -13.13 15.39 -10.24
C PRO A 177 -12.46 16.20 -11.36
N LEU A 178 -11.13 16.26 -11.37
CA LEU A 178 -10.34 16.87 -12.42
C LEU A 178 -10.32 15.97 -13.66
N ARG A 179 -11.18 16.29 -14.64
CA ARG A 179 -11.30 15.53 -15.90
C ARG A 179 -9.99 15.39 -16.69
N GLY A 180 -9.13 16.41 -16.62
CA GLY A 180 -7.82 16.39 -17.28
C GLY A 180 -6.90 15.27 -16.78
N TYR A 181 -7.16 14.73 -15.59
CA TYR A 181 -6.37 13.65 -14.99
C TYR A 181 -6.92 12.24 -15.28
N TRP A 182 -8.09 12.11 -15.94
CA TRP A 182 -8.74 10.82 -16.13
C TRP A 182 -7.87 9.78 -16.83
N CYS A 183 -7.21 10.16 -17.92
CA CYS A 183 -6.43 9.19 -18.69
C CYS A 183 -5.19 8.72 -17.94
N THR A 184 -4.54 9.61 -17.18
CA THR A 184 -3.44 9.24 -16.28
C THR A 184 -3.93 8.34 -15.15
N TYR A 185 -5.09 8.65 -14.54
CA TYR A 185 -5.69 7.82 -13.51
C TYR A 185 -5.99 6.40 -14.02
N LEU A 186 -6.62 6.28 -15.19
CA LEU A 186 -6.92 4.98 -15.79
C LEU A 186 -5.66 4.20 -16.18
N ALA A 187 -4.64 4.87 -16.72
CA ALA A 187 -3.34 4.25 -17.00
C ALA A 187 -2.69 3.70 -15.73
N ASN A 188 -2.70 4.48 -14.64
CA ASN A 188 -2.18 4.06 -13.34
C ASN A 188 -2.98 2.88 -12.78
N TRP A 189 -4.31 2.97 -12.84
CA TRP A 189 -5.22 1.93 -12.38
C TRP A 189 -4.98 0.59 -13.09
N VAL A 190 -4.95 0.59 -14.43
CA VAL A 190 -4.64 -0.60 -15.25
C VAL A 190 -3.24 -1.14 -14.94
N SER A 191 -2.25 -0.24 -14.80
CA SER A 191 -0.88 -0.65 -14.49
C SER A 191 -0.77 -1.36 -13.14
N VAL A 192 -1.40 -0.81 -12.10
CA VAL A 192 -1.37 -1.39 -10.75
C VAL A 192 -2.11 -2.72 -10.73
N LYS A 193 -3.30 -2.82 -11.33
CA LYS A 193 -4.06 -4.06 -11.42
C LYS A 193 -3.27 -5.16 -12.14
N ALA A 194 -2.68 -4.83 -13.29
CA ALA A 194 -1.87 -5.79 -14.06
C ALA A 194 -0.59 -6.20 -13.31
N ARG A 195 0.15 -5.24 -12.73
CA ARG A 195 1.38 -5.50 -11.96
C ARG A 195 1.14 -6.45 -10.80
N TRP A 196 0.05 -6.27 -10.07
CA TRP A 196 -0.29 -7.06 -8.89
C TRP A 196 -1.20 -8.27 -9.21
N ASN A 197 -1.46 -8.57 -10.48
CA ASN A 197 -2.34 -9.66 -10.93
C ASN A 197 -3.73 -9.62 -10.25
N LEU A 198 -4.29 -8.41 -10.12
CA LEU A 198 -5.64 -8.17 -9.63
C LEU A 198 -6.63 -8.22 -10.79
N SER A 199 -7.79 -8.84 -10.57
CA SER A 199 -8.88 -8.88 -11.55
C SER A 199 -9.66 -7.56 -11.58
N MET A 200 -10.53 -7.43 -12.57
CA MET A 200 -11.60 -6.43 -12.61
C MET A 200 -12.94 -7.13 -12.69
N ASP A 201 -14.00 -6.52 -12.17
CA ASP A 201 -15.34 -6.99 -12.48
C ASP A 201 -15.81 -6.54 -13.88
N GLU A 202 -16.95 -7.08 -14.33
CA GLU A 202 -17.48 -6.78 -15.66
C GLU A 202 -17.81 -5.28 -15.84
N SER A 203 -18.29 -4.62 -14.79
CA SER A 203 -18.67 -3.21 -14.83
C SER A 203 -17.44 -2.31 -14.86
N GLU A 204 -16.48 -2.59 -13.99
CA GLU A 204 -15.19 -1.92 -13.91
C GLU A 204 -14.45 -2.02 -15.24
N TRP A 205 -14.27 -3.24 -15.74
CA TRP A 205 -13.58 -3.49 -16.99
C TRP A 205 -14.29 -2.78 -18.15
N GLY A 206 -15.61 -2.90 -18.24
CA GLY A 206 -16.41 -2.23 -19.27
C GLY A 206 -16.29 -0.71 -19.23
N ARG A 207 -16.30 -0.12 -18.04
CA ARG A 207 -16.13 1.32 -17.84
C ARG A 207 -14.74 1.78 -18.28
N VAL A 208 -13.69 1.10 -17.83
CA VAL A 208 -12.29 1.43 -18.18
C VAL A 208 -12.08 1.27 -19.69
N ASN A 209 -12.57 0.18 -20.28
CA ASN A 209 -12.50 -0.08 -21.73
C ASN A 209 -13.16 1.04 -22.55
N ASN A 210 -14.36 1.47 -22.15
CA ASN A 210 -15.09 2.53 -22.86
C ASN A 210 -14.34 3.86 -22.81
N LEU A 211 -13.75 4.21 -21.66
CA LEU A 211 -12.98 5.45 -21.52
C LEU A 211 -11.67 5.38 -22.31
N LEU A 212 -10.92 4.27 -22.24
CA LEU A 212 -9.67 4.08 -22.99
C LEU A 212 -9.89 3.93 -24.50
N SER A 213 -11.06 3.47 -24.95
CA SER A 213 -11.41 3.42 -26.37
C SER A 213 -11.95 4.75 -26.92
N GLY A 214 -12.39 5.65 -26.03
CA GLY A 214 -13.01 6.93 -26.38
C GLY A 214 -12.19 8.12 -25.92
N GLN A 215 -12.60 8.75 -24.82
CA GLN A 215 -12.01 9.99 -24.30
C GLN A 215 -10.49 9.89 -24.03
N CYS A 216 -10.01 8.70 -23.71
CA CYS A 216 -8.61 8.41 -23.42
C CYS A 216 -7.96 7.52 -24.48
N ALA A 217 -8.46 7.55 -25.72
CA ALA A 217 -7.87 6.84 -26.84
C ALA A 217 -6.39 7.19 -27.03
N GLY A 218 -5.57 6.17 -27.25
CA GLY A 218 -4.12 6.33 -27.43
C GLY A 218 -3.33 6.54 -26.14
N THR A 219 -3.95 6.42 -24.97
CA THR A 219 -3.24 6.46 -23.68
C THR A 219 -2.18 5.36 -23.63
N THR A 220 -0.95 5.75 -23.35
CA THR A 220 0.18 4.84 -23.14
C THR A 220 0.53 4.75 -21.68
N LEU A 221 1.16 3.65 -21.30
CA LEU A 221 1.69 3.41 -19.97
C LEU A 221 3.13 2.93 -20.07
N ARG A 222 3.94 3.29 -19.06
CA ARG A 222 5.28 2.71 -18.92
C ARG A 222 5.15 1.30 -18.37
N GLY A 223 6.05 0.41 -18.77
CA GLY A 223 6.18 -0.88 -18.10
C GLY A 223 6.54 -0.70 -16.62
N TRP A 224 6.63 -1.80 -15.89
CA TRP A 224 6.94 -1.79 -14.46
C TRP A 224 8.03 -2.82 -14.15
N THR A 225 8.54 -2.80 -12.92
CA THR A 225 9.22 -3.96 -12.35
C THR A 225 8.19 -4.90 -11.74
N ALA A 226 8.55 -6.16 -11.53
CA ALA A 226 7.73 -7.09 -10.75
C ALA A 226 7.37 -6.50 -9.35
N PRO A 227 6.24 -6.89 -8.75
CA PRO A 227 5.95 -6.60 -7.34
C PRO A 227 7.09 -7.00 -6.40
N PRO A 228 7.29 -6.31 -5.26
CA PRO A 228 8.33 -6.67 -4.28
C PRO A 228 8.18 -8.09 -3.73
N VAL A 229 6.95 -8.62 -3.73
CA VAL A 229 6.64 -10.00 -3.37
C VAL A 229 5.80 -10.60 -4.47
N ALA A 230 6.27 -11.70 -5.07
CA ALA A 230 5.57 -12.37 -6.15
C ALA A 230 4.16 -12.75 -5.73
N VAL A 231 3.18 -12.44 -6.58
CA VAL A 231 1.79 -12.84 -6.41
C VAL A 231 1.54 -14.04 -7.30
N THR A 232 1.43 -15.24 -6.72
CA THR A 232 1.08 -16.42 -7.50
C THR A 232 -0.37 -16.36 -7.96
N THR A 233 -0.60 -16.58 -9.25
CA THR A 233 -1.92 -16.93 -9.77
C THR A 233 -2.37 -18.20 -9.05
N PRO A 234 -3.60 -18.27 -8.49
CA PRO A 234 -4.13 -19.54 -8.04
C PRO A 234 -4.17 -20.47 -9.26
N ALA A 235 -3.33 -21.50 -9.28
CA ALA A 235 -3.49 -22.58 -10.24
C ALA A 235 -4.88 -23.18 -9.98
N THR A 236 -5.74 -23.18 -11.00
CA THR A 236 -6.94 -24.01 -11.00
C THR A 236 -6.44 -25.44 -10.79
N THR A 237 -6.56 -25.96 -9.57
CA THR A 237 -6.29 -27.35 -9.26
C THR A 237 -7.36 -28.16 -9.97
N THR A 238 -7.11 -28.48 -11.23
CA THR A 238 -7.80 -29.57 -11.91
C THR A 238 -7.28 -30.82 -11.23
N SER A 239 -7.95 -31.21 -10.14
CA SER A 239 -7.63 -32.42 -9.41
C SER A 239 -7.90 -33.58 -10.35
N LEU A 240 -6.86 -34.06 -11.03
CA LEU A 240 -6.91 -35.30 -11.79
C LEU A 240 -7.09 -36.40 -10.74
N VAL A 241 -8.32 -36.89 -10.60
CA VAL A 241 -8.64 -38.01 -9.73
C VAL A 241 -8.03 -39.26 -10.37
N THR A 242 -6.83 -39.63 -9.94
CA THR A 242 -6.27 -40.95 -10.23
C THR A 242 -6.99 -41.97 -9.34
N PRO A 243 -7.59 -43.04 -9.88
CA PRO A 243 -8.23 -44.06 -9.05
C PRO A 243 -7.16 -44.79 -8.24
N THR A 244 -7.15 -44.58 -6.92
CA THR A 244 -6.28 -45.30 -6.00
C THR A 244 -6.84 -46.71 -5.76
N THR A 245 -6.09 -47.71 -6.19
CA THR A 245 -6.26 -49.11 -5.80
C THR A 245 -6.07 -49.26 -4.29
N VAL A 246 -7.05 -49.89 -3.64
CA VAL A 246 -7.04 -50.20 -2.21
C VAL A 246 -5.96 -51.24 -1.92
N ALA A 247 -4.98 -50.87 -1.08
CA ALA A 247 -4.08 -51.81 -0.42
C ALA A 247 -4.26 -51.68 1.09
N THR A 248 -4.79 -52.75 1.68
CA THR A 248 -5.06 -52.92 3.10
C THR A 248 -3.79 -53.35 3.83
N THR A 249 -3.27 -52.56 4.78
CA THR A 249 -2.33 -53.06 5.80
C THR A 249 -2.47 -52.32 7.13
N ALA A 250 -2.30 -53.11 8.20
CA ALA A 250 -2.67 -52.92 9.59
C ALA A 250 -2.11 -51.71 10.36
N ALA A 251 -2.85 -51.37 11.42
CA ALA A 251 -2.60 -50.30 12.39
C ALA A 251 -1.39 -50.54 13.32
N PRO A 252 -0.71 -49.47 13.76
CA PRO A 252 0.10 -49.51 14.96
C PRO A 252 -0.60 -48.86 16.18
N THR A 253 -0.42 -49.52 17.31
CA THR A 253 -0.88 -49.21 18.67
C THR A 253 -0.27 -47.89 19.19
N VAL A 254 -1.11 -47.03 19.78
CA VAL A 254 -0.69 -45.80 20.47
C VAL A 254 -0.47 -46.09 21.95
N THR A 255 0.75 -45.82 22.43
CA THR A 255 1.08 -45.81 23.87
C THR A 255 0.93 -44.39 24.41
N THR A 256 -0.03 -44.20 25.30
CA THR A 256 -0.24 -42.98 26.09
C THR A 256 0.83 -42.78 27.15
N ILE A 257 1.35 -41.55 27.28
CA ILE A 257 2.13 -41.11 28.45
C ILE A 257 1.45 -39.87 29.05
N ALA A 258 1.11 -39.97 30.33
CA ALA A 258 0.44 -38.95 31.13
C ALA A 258 1.44 -37.91 31.65
N SER A 259 1.02 -36.64 31.67
CA SER A 259 1.74 -35.54 32.33
C SER A 259 1.21 -35.29 33.74
N VAL A 260 2.12 -35.29 34.71
CA VAL A 260 1.86 -35.07 36.15
C VAL A 260 1.83 -33.57 36.45
N ALA A 261 0.89 -33.16 37.31
CA ALA A 261 0.81 -31.84 37.92
C ALA A 261 1.59 -31.79 39.23
N THR A 262 2.24 -30.66 39.53
CA THR A 262 2.76 -30.35 40.87
C THR A 262 2.49 -28.89 41.23
N THR A 263 1.77 -28.73 42.35
CA THR A 263 1.47 -27.52 43.10
C THR A 263 2.53 -27.31 44.19
N ILE A 264 3.01 -26.09 44.46
CA ILE A 264 3.48 -25.66 45.80
C ILE A 264 3.13 -24.17 46.02
N ALA A 265 2.74 -23.86 47.26
CA ALA A 265 2.12 -22.63 47.72
C ALA A 265 3.04 -21.72 48.57
N ARG A 266 2.54 -20.49 48.80
CA ARG A 266 2.69 -19.57 49.96
C ARG A 266 4.03 -18.84 50.20
N SER A 267 3.94 -17.50 50.30
CA SER A 267 3.82 -16.78 51.59
C SER A 267 3.60 -15.27 51.41
N ALA A 268 2.91 -14.67 52.38
CA ALA A 268 2.53 -13.26 52.45
C ALA A 268 3.31 -12.54 53.55
N THR A 269 3.51 -11.22 53.45
CA THR A 269 3.47 -10.32 54.61
C THR A 269 3.11 -8.89 54.18
N VAL A 270 2.30 -8.26 55.03
CA VAL A 270 1.70 -6.92 55.04
C VAL A 270 2.68 -5.88 55.62
N THR A 271 2.50 -4.56 55.39
CA THR A 271 2.43 -3.47 56.42
C THR A 271 2.40 -2.03 55.82
N THR A 272 1.20 -1.43 55.90
CA THR A 272 0.72 -0.05 56.24
C THR A 272 1.43 1.30 55.94
N LEU A 273 0.58 2.25 55.48
CA LEU A 273 0.31 3.68 55.85
C LEU A 273 1.40 4.76 56.05
N GLY A 274 1.08 5.98 55.56
CA GLY A 274 1.42 7.27 56.20
C GLY A 274 1.63 8.43 55.19
N THR A 275 0.61 9.23 54.83
CA THR A 275 0.24 10.59 55.34
C THR A 275 1.06 11.79 54.81
N ALA A 276 0.31 12.84 54.48
CA ALA A 276 0.70 14.13 53.91
C ALA A 276 1.64 15.01 54.77
N GLY A 277 2.33 15.94 54.11
CA GLY A 277 2.98 17.09 54.73
C GLY A 277 3.45 18.12 53.69
N ALA A 278 2.83 19.29 53.70
CA ALA A 278 3.27 20.49 52.97
C ALA A 278 4.02 21.42 53.92
N VAL A 279 5.16 21.99 53.52
CA VAL A 279 5.56 23.37 53.89
C VAL A 279 6.66 23.92 52.97
N THR A 280 6.51 25.22 52.74
CA THR A 280 7.24 26.23 51.97
C THR A 280 8.64 26.53 52.52
N ALA A 281 9.62 26.84 51.66
CA ALA A 281 10.46 28.07 51.74
C ALA A 281 11.60 28.08 50.69
N THR A 282 11.46 29.03 49.78
CA THR A 282 12.45 29.90 49.12
C THR A 282 13.94 29.65 49.39
N THR A 283 14.65 29.19 48.36
CA THR A 283 16.07 29.44 48.14
C THR A 283 16.27 29.81 46.67
N ALA A 284 17.10 30.83 46.43
CA ALA A 284 17.34 31.45 45.13
C ALA A 284 17.66 30.41 44.04
N ALA A 285 16.74 30.27 43.08
CA ALA A 285 16.98 29.47 41.90
C ALA A 285 18.02 30.18 41.04
N SER A 286 19.22 29.62 40.99
CA SER A 286 20.02 29.65 39.77
C SER A 286 19.11 29.13 38.65
N SER A 287 18.53 30.04 37.88
CA SER A 287 17.57 29.70 36.83
C SER A 287 18.33 28.93 35.76
N ALA A 288 18.22 27.60 35.82
CA ALA A 288 18.65 26.72 34.73
C ALA A 288 17.95 27.21 33.45
N LEU A 289 18.75 27.74 32.52
CA LEU A 289 18.25 28.21 31.24
C LEU A 289 17.55 27.05 30.54
N VAL A 290 16.30 27.26 30.12
CA VAL A 290 15.50 26.25 29.43
C VAL A 290 16.23 25.84 28.15
N THR A 291 16.28 24.54 27.85
CA THR A 291 16.82 24.07 26.57
C THR A 291 15.88 24.53 25.45
N VAL A 292 16.37 25.36 24.54
CA VAL A 292 15.60 25.95 23.43
C VAL A 292 16.06 25.40 22.09
N ARG A 293 15.29 25.70 21.03
CA ARG A 293 15.66 25.39 19.66
C ARG A 293 15.93 26.69 18.90
N PRO A 294 17.12 26.87 18.30
CA PRO A 294 17.43 28.06 17.50
C PRO A 294 16.36 28.31 16.42
N GLY A 295 15.94 29.57 16.24
CA GLY A 295 14.97 29.99 15.22
C GLY A 295 13.49 29.65 15.50
N SER A 296 13.20 28.87 16.54
CA SER A 296 11.82 28.55 16.96
C SER A 296 11.14 29.77 17.57
N PHE A 297 9.82 29.85 17.44
CA PHE A 297 9.03 30.90 18.09
C PHE A 297 9.16 30.83 19.60
N CYS A 298 9.15 31.99 20.24
CA CYS A 298 9.35 32.11 21.68
C CYS A 298 8.47 33.21 22.27
N ALA A 299 8.18 33.07 23.56
CA ALA A 299 7.53 34.06 24.39
C ALA A 299 7.89 33.77 25.87
N PRO A 300 7.96 34.79 26.75
CA PRO A 300 7.90 36.22 26.45
C PRO A 300 9.17 36.75 25.76
N GLU A 301 9.07 37.91 25.11
CA GLU A 301 10.23 38.62 24.55
C GLU A 301 11.23 38.96 25.68
N GLY A 302 12.53 38.73 25.43
CA GLY A 302 13.59 38.87 26.43
C GLY A 302 13.89 37.61 27.24
N ALA A 303 13.13 36.52 27.09
CA ALA A 303 13.47 35.24 27.72
C ALA A 303 14.85 34.72 27.28
N LEU A 304 15.56 34.02 28.16
CA LEU A 304 16.85 33.39 27.88
C LEU A 304 16.71 31.87 27.87
N GLY A 305 17.44 31.20 26.97
CA GLY A 305 17.49 29.75 26.86
C GLY A 305 18.85 29.26 26.39
N THR A 306 19.09 27.95 26.44
CA THR A 306 20.35 27.34 25.95
C THR A 306 20.11 26.30 24.87
N TYR A 307 21.02 26.20 23.90
CA TYR A 307 21.08 25.09 22.97
C TYR A 307 22.55 24.74 22.73
N ASN A 308 22.94 23.49 22.96
CA ASN A 308 24.33 23.03 22.90
C ASN A 308 25.30 23.94 23.68
N SER A 309 24.92 24.31 24.91
CA SER A 309 25.69 25.20 25.81
C SER A 309 25.89 26.64 25.30
N VAL A 310 25.19 27.05 24.24
CA VAL A 310 25.16 28.43 23.75
C VAL A 310 23.88 29.13 24.22
N ILE A 311 23.98 30.38 24.66
CA ILE A 311 22.84 31.18 25.15
C ILE A 311 22.10 31.84 23.97
N TYR A 312 20.78 31.75 24.02
CA TYR A 312 19.85 32.35 23.08
C TYR A 312 18.90 33.29 23.82
N VAL A 313 18.51 34.38 23.15
CA VAL A 313 17.52 35.35 23.62
C VAL A 313 16.29 35.33 22.71
N CYS A 314 15.12 35.41 23.32
CA CYS A 314 13.86 35.55 22.61
C CYS A 314 13.70 36.99 22.10
N SER A 315 13.72 37.20 20.79
CA SER A 315 13.74 38.53 20.17
C SER A 315 12.89 38.58 18.91
N LYS A 316 12.24 39.73 18.65
CA LYS A 316 11.52 39.97 17.37
C LYS A 316 12.43 40.40 16.24
N THR A 317 13.65 40.80 16.54
CA THR A 317 14.68 41.10 15.55
C THR A 317 15.78 40.06 15.57
N ASP A 318 16.50 39.92 14.47
CA ASP A 318 17.75 39.16 14.40
C ASP A 318 18.92 39.87 15.11
N VAL A 319 20.12 39.30 14.99
CA VAL A 319 21.34 39.82 15.63
C VAL A 319 21.78 41.19 15.08
N ASN A 320 21.35 41.54 13.85
CA ASN A 320 21.65 42.80 13.20
C ASN A 320 20.53 43.84 13.39
N GLY A 321 19.47 43.51 14.14
CA GLY A 321 18.33 44.39 14.37
C GLY A 321 17.25 44.32 13.29
N VAL A 322 17.31 43.36 12.36
CA VAL A 322 16.29 43.20 11.31
C VAL A 322 15.06 42.47 11.87
N PRO A 323 13.84 43.02 11.75
CA PRO A 323 12.63 42.37 12.26
C PRO A 323 12.28 41.07 11.53
N TYR A 324 11.83 40.06 12.28
CA TYR A 324 11.26 38.84 11.71
C TYR A 324 9.86 39.08 11.14
N SER A 325 9.52 38.41 10.04
CA SER A 325 8.22 38.51 9.39
C SER A 325 7.08 38.11 10.34
N GLY A 326 5.98 38.88 10.30
CA GLY A 326 4.79 38.62 11.14
C GLY A 326 4.89 39.09 12.60
N ASN A 327 5.90 39.87 12.98
CA ASN A 327 6.05 40.47 14.33
C ASN A 327 6.12 39.46 15.49
N ARG A 328 6.55 38.22 15.20
CA ARG A 328 6.66 37.12 16.17
C ARG A 328 8.12 36.96 16.63
N ALA A 329 8.32 36.82 17.94
CA ALA A 329 9.64 36.63 18.52
C ALA A 329 10.16 35.20 18.27
N ARG A 330 11.47 35.07 18.04
CA ARG A 330 12.17 33.81 17.83
C ARG A 330 13.43 33.72 18.68
N TRP A 331 13.85 32.51 19.00
CA TRP A 331 15.12 32.26 19.68
C TRP A 331 16.29 32.59 18.74
N ARG A 332 17.00 33.67 19.04
CA ARG A 332 18.24 34.03 18.34
C ARG A 332 19.44 33.92 19.26
N ARG A 333 20.62 33.66 18.69
CA ARG A 333 21.86 33.59 19.46
C ARG A 333 22.15 34.97 20.07
N GLN A 334 22.53 34.99 21.34
CA GLN A 334 23.07 36.19 21.96
C GLN A 334 24.51 36.36 21.44
N ALA A 335 24.80 37.51 20.81
CA ALA A 335 26.12 37.82 20.27
C ALA A 335 27.18 37.86 21.38
#